data_AF-A0A6B3DPV8-F1
#
_entry.id   AF-A0A6B3DPV8-F1
#
_cell.length_a   1.000
_cell.length_b   1.000
_cell.length_c   1.000
_cell.angle_alpha   90.00
_cell.angle_beta   90.00
_cell.angle_gamma   90.00
#
_symmetry.space_group_name_H-M   'P 1'
#
loop_
_entity.id
_entity.type
_entity.pdbx_description
1 polymer ?
#
loop_
_entity_poly.entity_id
_entity_poly.type
_entity_poly.pdbx_seq_one_letter_code
_entity_poly.pdbx_strand_id
1 'polypeptide(L)'
;MTTLATGPDTLTRDALAVLQPGFDGTTAPDWVRRRLAEGLASVALFGRNVVTEEQVTALTGQLRAEREDLLVAIDEESGDVTRLDVRTGSSFPGNHALGAVDDPDLTRGVARELGRRLAACGVNFDWAPSADVNANPDNPVIGVRSFGAATDLVARHTAAWVEGLQSTGVAACTKHFPGHGDTNVDSHHAVPRIDVDADTLYERELPPFRAAIAAGTRAVMSAHILVPALDADRPGTLSRRILTGLLREELGYQGLIVTDGMEMRAISGTYGLEHGVVLAIAAGADAICVGGGLCDEATVLGLRDALVAAVRSGELPEERLSDAAARVRELARWTAEGRRGAADVAPEP
;
A
#
# COMPACT_ATOMS: atom_id res chain seq x y z
N MET A 1 3.00 32.43 33.56
CA MET A 1 2.58 31.04 33.28
C MET A 1 2.55 30.89 31.78
N THR A 2 3.67 30.42 31.21
CA THR A 2 3.78 30.18 29.78
C THR A 2 3.19 28.82 29.52
N THR A 3 2.01 28.78 28.91
CA THR A 3 1.39 27.55 28.44
C THR A 3 2.28 27.00 27.33
N LEU A 4 3.16 26.06 27.66
CA LEU A 4 3.82 25.24 26.66
C LEU A 4 2.71 24.43 26.00
N ALA A 5 2.41 24.72 24.74
CA ALA A 5 1.57 23.85 23.92
C ALA A 5 2.28 22.50 23.84
N THR A 6 1.82 21.53 24.62
CA THR A 6 2.33 20.16 24.61
C THR A 6 1.80 19.47 23.36
N GLY A 7 2.53 19.63 22.25
CA GLY A 7 2.38 18.73 21.11
C GLY A 7 2.68 17.28 21.52
N PRO A 8 2.21 16.29 20.75
CA PRO A 8 2.51 14.88 21.01
C PRO A 8 4.03 14.64 21.00
N ASP A 9 4.49 13.74 21.87
CA ASP A 9 5.90 13.32 21.92
C ASP A 9 6.33 12.63 20.61
N THR A 10 7.65 12.57 20.36
CA THR A 10 8.20 12.00 19.11
C THR A 10 7.72 10.58 18.87
N LEU A 11 7.65 9.75 19.92
CA LEU A 11 7.21 8.37 19.83
C LEU A 11 5.75 8.27 19.33
N THR A 12 4.86 9.10 19.88
CA THR A 12 3.45 9.18 19.46
C THR A 12 3.34 9.67 18.01
N ARG A 13 4.18 10.63 17.60
CA ARG A 13 4.23 11.12 16.22
C ARG A 13 4.72 10.05 15.24
N ASP A 14 5.71 9.25 15.64
CA ASP A 14 6.22 8.13 14.83
C ASP A 14 5.17 7.00 14.74
N ALA A 15 4.51 6.67 15.85
CA ALA A 15 3.40 5.71 15.86
C ALA A 15 2.22 6.13 14.96
N LEU A 16 1.87 7.42 14.93
CA LEU A 16 0.86 7.93 13.98
C LEU A 16 1.36 7.93 12.53
N ALA A 17 2.64 8.24 12.31
CA ALA A 17 3.17 8.39 10.95
C ALA A 17 3.13 7.08 10.15
N VAL A 18 3.26 5.92 10.81
CA VAL A 18 3.23 4.61 10.14
C VAL A 18 1.82 4.13 9.80
N LEU A 19 0.75 4.79 10.26
CA LEU A 19 -0.62 4.38 10.00
C LEU A 19 -1.17 5.02 8.72
N GLN A 20 -1.88 4.24 7.91
CA GLN A 20 -2.58 4.69 6.70
C GLN A 20 -4.09 4.40 6.80
N PRO A 21 -4.82 5.12 7.67
CA PRO A 21 -6.23 4.86 7.92
C PRO A 21 -7.13 5.34 6.79
N GLY A 22 -8.15 4.54 6.49
CA GLY A 22 -9.36 5.02 5.83
C GLY A 22 -10.25 5.83 6.76
N PHE A 23 -11.28 6.46 6.19
CA PHE A 23 -12.33 7.17 6.94
C PHE A 23 -13.66 7.10 6.18
N ASP A 24 -14.75 7.50 6.85
CA ASP A 24 -16.08 7.61 6.25
C ASP A 24 -16.38 9.00 5.70
N GLY A 25 -17.20 9.03 4.64
CA GLY A 25 -17.68 10.27 4.02
C GLY A 25 -16.81 10.77 2.87
N THR A 26 -17.26 11.88 2.28
CA THR A 26 -16.70 12.49 1.05
C THR A 26 -16.04 13.86 1.32
N THR A 27 -15.91 14.22 2.60
CA THR A 27 -15.23 15.43 3.09
C THR A 27 -14.31 15.03 4.24
N ALA A 28 -13.28 15.83 4.50
CA ALA A 28 -12.28 15.53 5.52
C ALA A 28 -12.93 15.57 6.92
N PRO A 29 -13.03 14.43 7.64
CA PRO A 29 -13.61 14.42 8.98
C PRO A 29 -12.73 15.19 9.95
N ASP A 30 -13.34 15.87 10.93
CA ASP A 30 -12.60 16.67 11.92
C ASP A 30 -11.54 15.86 12.67
N TRP A 31 -11.82 14.58 12.93
CA TRP A 31 -10.86 13.72 13.59
C TRP A 31 -9.62 13.47 12.75
N VAL A 32 -9.76 13.22 11.45
CA VAL A 32 -8.63 13.03 10.53
C VAL A 32 -7.78 14.29 10.52
N ARG A 33 -8.41 15.47 10.40
CA ARG A 33 -7.72 16.77 10.42
C ARG A 33 -6.90 16.96 11.70
N ARG A 34 -7.47 16.64 12.87
CA ARG A 34 -6.73 16.66 14.14
C ARG A 34 -5.55 15.68 14.14
N ARG A 35 -5.75 14.44 13.70
CA ARG A 35 -4.67 13.42 13.68
C ARG A 35 -3.54 13.79 12.72
N LEU A 36 -3.85 14.44 11.58
CA LEU A 36 -2.87 14.97 10.63
C LEU A 36 -1.94 16.00 11.28
N ALA A 37 -2.51 16.97 12.01
CA ALA A 37 -1.74 17.96 12.76
C ALA A 37 -0.86 17.33 13.87
N GLU A 38 -1.27 16.18 14.40
CA GLU A 38 -0.58 15.46 15.46
C GLU A 38 0.51 14.50 14.98
N GLY A 39 0.58 14.16 13.69
CA GLY A 39 1.67 13.33 13.16
C GLY A 39 1.27 12.31 12.10
N LEU A 40 -0.04 12.06 11.93
CA LEU A 40 -0.54 11.18 10.87
C LEU A 40 -0.02 11.70 9.52
N ALA A 41 0.61 10.81 8.74
CA ALA A 41 1.33 11.17 7.52
C ALA A 41 0.67 10.64 6.25
N SER A 42 -0.35 9.79 6.40
CA SER A 42 -1.07 9.17 5.30
C SER A 42 -2.54 8.99 5.63
N VAL A 43 -3.37 8.95 4.59
CA VAL A 43 -4.76 8.46 4.64
C VAL A 43 -5.02 7.55 3.45
N ALA A 44 -6.03 6.69 3.53
CA ALA A 44 -6.46 5.82 2.45
C ALA A 44 -7.87 6.18 1.98
N LEU A 45 -8.06 6.27 0.67
CA LEU A 45 -9.36 6.47 0.05
C LEU A 45 -9.89 5.13 -0.48
N PHE A 46 -11.16 4.86 -0.20
CA PHE A 46 -11.90 3.71 -0.69
C PHE A 46 -13.08 4.17 -1.54
N GLY A 47 -13.81 3.24 -2.14
CA GLY A 47 -14.94 3.56 -3.03
C GLY A 47 -16.01 4.45 -2.36
N ARG A 48 -16.17 4.34 -1.04
CA ARG A 48 -17.10 5.18 -0.25
C ARG A 48 -16.69 6.66 -0.17
N ASN A 49 -15.43 6.99 -0.44
CA ASN A 49 -14.90 8.36 -0.42
C ASN A 49 -14.99 9.04 -1.80
N VAL A 50 -15.37 8.29 -2.85
CA VAL A 50 -15.29 8.73 -4.25
C VAL A 50 -16.68 8.82 -4.87
N VAL A 51 -17.08 10.04 -5.24
CA VAL A 51 -18.33 10.31 -5.98
C VAL A 51 -18.04 10.86 -7.37
N THR A 52 -17.16 11.87 -7.47
CA THR A 52 -16.62 12.43 -8.72
C THR A 52 -15.18 12.88 -8.48
N GLU A 53 -14.40 13.04 -9.55
CA GLU A 53 -13.01 13.53 -9.46
C GLU A 53 -12.93 14.95 -8.84
N GLU A 54 -13.89 15.82 -9.14
CA GLU A 54 -13.94 17.17 -8.55
C GLU A 54 -14.18 17.12 -7.03
N GLN A 55 -15.05 16.21 -6.56
CA GLN A 55 -15.27 16.02 -5.14
C GLN A 55 -14.04 15.45 -4.45
N VAL A 56 -13.34 14.49 -5.07
CA VAL A 56 -12.08 13.94 -4.53
C VAL A 56 -11.02 15.04 -4.47
N THR A 57 -10.92 15.89 -5.49
CA THR A 57 -10.03 17.06 -5.50
C THR A 57 -10.31 18.00 -4.33
N ALA A 58 -11.59 18.30 -4.06
CA ALA A 58 -11.97 19.12 -2.91
C ALA A 58 -11.62 18.45 -1.57
N LEU A 59 -11.85 17.13 -1.45
CA LEU A 59 -11.51 16.34 -0.27
C LEU A 59 -10.00 16.34 0.00
N THR A 60 -9.17 16.02 -1.00
CA THR A 60 -7.71 16.01 -0.84
C THR A 60 -7.17 17.41 -0.57
N GLY A 61 -7.79 18.45 -1.13
CA GLY A 61 -7.50 19.85 -0.81
C GLY A 61 -7.72 20.18 0.67
N GLN A 62 -8.84 19.74 1.26
CA GLN A 62 -9.11 19.91 2.70
C GLN A 62 -8.09 19.19 3.57
N LEU A 63 -7.70 17.97 3.20
CA LEU A 63 -6.71 17.19 3.94
C LEU A 63 -5.31 17.82 3.85
N ARG A 64 -4.91 18.30 2.65
CA ARG A 64 -3.62 18.96 2.45
C ARG A 64 -3.52 20.35 3.08
N ALA A 65 -4.65 21.01 3.36
CA ALA A 65 -4.66 22.25 4.14
C ALA A 65 -4.18 22.03 5.58
N GLU A 66 -4.33 20.81 6.13
CA GLU A 66 -3.77 20.44 7.44
C GLU A 66 -2.33 19.97 7.34
N ARG A 67 -1.99 19.27 6.24
CA ARG A 67 -0.66 18.71 6.01
C ARG A 67 -0.28 18.69 4.53
N GLU A 68 0.61 19.60 4.14
CA GLU A 68 0.97 19.80 2.72
C GLU A 68 1.56 18.54 2.06
N ASP A 69 2.45 17.83 2.78
CA ASP A 69 3.17 16.64 2.32
C ASP A 69 2.39 15.32 2.50
N LEU A 70 1.08 15.38 2.78
CA LEU A 70 0.26 14.19 3.03
C LEU A 70 0.34 13.17 1.87
N LEU A 71 0.51 11.90 2.25
CA LEU A 71 0.24 10.76 1.39
C LEU A 71 -1.27 10.47 1.37
N VAL A 72 -1.86 10.52 0.19
CA VAL A 72 -3.24 10.10 -0.06
C VAL A 72 -3.13 8.83 -0.88
N ALA A 73 -3.41 7.71 -0.23
CA ALA A 73 -3.39 6.37 -0.82
C ALA A 73 -4.75 6.01 -1.44
N ILE A 74 -4.73 5.22 -2.50
CA ILE A 74 -5.93 4.61 -3.09
C ILE A 74 -5.56 3.25 -3.68
N ASP A 75 -6.56 2.48 -4.09
CA ASP A 75 -6.38 1.18 -4.74
C ASP A 75 -6.98 1.18 -6.15
N GLU A 76 -6.21 1.69 -7.13
CA GLU A 76 -6.66 1.90 -8.51
C GLU A 76 -5.89 0.98 -9.49
N GLU A 77 -6.30 -0.28 -9.57
CA GLU A 77 -5.71 -1.29 -10.49
C GLU A 77 -6.36 -1.31 -11.88
N SER A 78 -7.35 -0.44 -12.13
CA SER A 78 -8.34 -0.55 -13.21
C SER A 78 -9.15 -1.86 -13.18
N GLY A 79 -9.94 -2.13 -14.23
CA GLY A 79 -10.78 -3.33 -14.30
C GLY A 79 -11.74 -3.46 -13.11
N ASP A 80 -11.68 -4.61 -12.43
CA ASP A 80 -12.55 -4.91 -11.29
C ASP A 80 -12.17 -4.15 -10.01
N VAL A 81 -10.93 -3.67 -9.90
CA VAL A 81 -10.44 -2.93 -8.75
C VAL A 81 -10.16 -1.49 -9.16
N THR A 82 -11.24 -0.71 -9.19
CA THR A 82 -11.21 0.73 -9.45
C THR A 82 -11.89 1.48 -8.30
N ARG A 83 -11.44 2.70 -8.01
CA ARG A 83 -12.05 3.61 -7.03
C ARG A 83 -12.58 4.86 -7.72
N LEU A 84 -11.82 5.46 -8.64
CA LEU A 84 -12.26 6.60 -9.43
C LEU A 84 -13.52 6.29 -10.25
N ASP A 85 -13.61 5.07 -10.81
CA ASP A 85 -14.73 4.64 -11.63
C ASP A 85 -15.66 3.66 -10.90
N VAL A 86 -15.59 3.59 -9.55
CA VAL A 86 -16.33 2.59 -8.75
C VAL A 86 -17.85 2.59 -8.98
N ARG A 87 -18.41 3.71 -9.44
CA ARG A 87 -19.85 3.87 -9.69
C ARG A 87 -20.28 3.47 -11.10
N THR A 88 -19.36 3.40 -12.05
CA THR A 88 -19.64 3.20 -13.48
C THR A 88 -18.95 1.97 -14.07
N GLY A 89 -18.01 1.37 -13.34
CA GLY A 89 -17.10 0.37 -13.88
C GLY A 89 -15.90 1.03 -14.56
N SER A 90 -14.75 0.35 -14.55
CA SER A 90 -13.49 0.93 -15.02
C SER A 90 -13.54 1.35 -16.48
N SER A 91 -13.03 2.55 -16.74
CA SER A 91 -12.88 3.10 -18.09
C SER A 91 -11.69 2.51 -18.85
N PHE A 92 -10.84 1.72 -18.17
CA PHE A 92 -9.60 1.17 -18.70
C PHE A 92 -9.59 -0.36 -18.59
N PRO A 93 -8.88 -1.07 -19.48
CA PRO A 93 -8.73 -2.52 -19.36
C PRO A 93 -8.03 -2.87 -18.05
N GLY A 94 -8.54 -3.91 -17.37
CA GLY A 94 -7.87 -4.52 -16.21
C GLY A 94 -6.61 -5.30 -16.60
N ASN A 95 -5.84 -5.70 -15.59
CA ASN A 95 -4.54 -6.36 -15.76
C ASN A 95 -4.63 -7.60 -16.67
N HIS A 96 -5.61 -8.48 -16.50
CA HIS A 96 -5.72 -9.67 -17.35
C HIS A 96 -5.97 -9.33 -18.82
N ALA A 97 -6.76 -8.29 -19.10
CA ALA A 97 -6.99 -7.84 -20.48
C ALA A 97 -5.71 -7.24 -21.09
N LEU A 98 -4.95 -6.49 -20.29
CA LEU A 98 -3.64 -5.96 -20.71
C LEU A 98 -2.63 -7.07 -20.99
N GLY A 99 -2.56 -8.09 -20.14
CA GLY A 99 -1.67 -9.24 -20.35
C GLY A 99 -2.12 -10.14 -21.51
N ALA A 100 -3.43 -10.22 -21.80
CA ALA A 100 -3.94 -10.92 -22.97
C ALA A 100 -3.55 -10.22 -24.29
N VAL A 101 -3.45 -8.89 -24.29
CA VAL A 101 -2.94 -8.11 -25.42
C VAL A 101 -1.41 -8.23 -25.54
N ASP A 102 -0.72 -8.38 -24.40
CA ASP A 102 0.74 -8.52 -24.31
C ASP A 102 1.53 -7.36 -24.96
N ASP A 103 1.03 -6.14 -24.73
CA ASP A 103 1.69 -4.90 -25.13
C ASP A 103 2.11 -4.09 -23.89
N PRO A 104 3.40 -4.14 -23.50
CA PRO A 104 3.92 -3.34 -22.38
C PRO A 104 3.83 -1.83 -22.60
N ASP A 105 3.86 -1.34 -23.84
CA ASP A 105 3.73 0.10 -24.12
C ASP A 105 2.29 0.56 -23.89
N LEU A 106 1.30 -0.26 -24.28
CA LEU A 106 -0.11 -0.04 -23.92
C LEU A 106 -0.29 -0.04 -22.40
N THR A 107 0.30 -1.00 -21.69
CA THR A 107 0.22 -1.10 -20.23
C THR A 107 0.80 0.15 -19.55
N ARG A 108 1.96 0.60 -20.01
CA ARG A 108 2.58 1.85 -19.53
C ARG A 108 1.71 3.06 -19.83
N GLY A 109 1.05 3.10 -21.00
CA GLY A 109 0.12 4.15 -21.39
C GLY A 109 -1.11 4.22 -20.49
N VAL A 110 -1.74 3.08 -20.20
CA VAL A 110 -2.88 2.98 -19.27
C VAL A 110 -2.47 3.42 -17.86
N ALA A 111 -1.37 2.87 -17.33
CA ALA A 111 -0.89 3.23 -16.00
C ALA A 111 -0.54 4.72 -15.88
N ARG A 112 0.02 5.33 -16.94
CA ARG A 112 0.27 6.77 -17.00
C ARG A 112 -1.02 7.58 -16.97
N GLU A 113 -2.05 7.18 -17.71
CA GLU A 113 -3.32 7.91 -17.70
C GLU A 113 -4.05 7.79 -16.36
N LEU A 114 -4.05 6.61 -15.74
CA LEU A 114 -4.54 6.42 -14.37
C LEU A 114 -3.77 7.33 -13.39
N GLY A 115 -2.43 7.31 -13.45
CA GLY A 115 -1.58 8.18 -12.65
C GLY A 115 -1.87 9.67 -12.86
N ARG A 116 -2.21 10.10 -14.07
CA ARG A 116 -2.59 11.48 -14.37
C ARG A 116 -3.93 11.85 -13.71
N ARG A 117 -4.94 10.98 -13.81
CA ARG A 117 -6.27 11.17 -13.16
C ARG A 117 -6.14 11.22 -11.63
N LEU A 118 -5.36 10.30 -11.06
CA LEU A 118 -5.07 10.25 -9.63
C LEU A 118 -4.38 11.53 -9.14
N ALA A 119 -3.29 11.94 -9.82
CA ALA A 119 -2.57 13.16 -9.49
C ALA A 119 -3.45 14.41 -9.58
N ALA A 120 -4.33 14.50 -10.59
CA ALA A 120 -5.29 15.60 -10.73
C ALA A 120 -6.26 15.69 -9.55
N CYS A 121 -6.64 14.54 -8.98
CA CYS A 121 -7.47 14.45 -7.78
C CYS A 121 -6.70 14.66 -6.46
N GLY A 122 -5.38 14.90 -6.51
CA GLY A 122 -4.52 15.05 -5.35
C GLY A 122 -4.11 13.74 -4.67
N VAL A 123 -4.41 12.59 -5.29
CA VAL A 123 -3.93 11.25 -4.90
C VAL A 123 -2.49 11.09 -5.40
N ASN A 124 -1.60 10.62 -4.53
CA ASN A 124 -0.17 10.55 -4.81
C ASN A 124 0.48 9.22 -4.40
N PHE A 125 -0.30 8.29 -3.87
CA PHE A 125 0.13 6.94 -3.57
C PHE A 125 -0.94 5.96 -4.06
N ASP A 126 -0.57 5.01 -4.91
CA ASP A 126 -1.51 4.05 -5.47
C ASP A 126 -1.06 2.62 -5.18
N TRP A 127 -1.98 1.81 -4.67
CA TRP A 127 -1.76 0.43 -4.31
C TRP A 127 -1.84 -0.49 -5.52
N ALA A 128 -1.11 -0.15 -6.58
CA ALA A 128 -1.04 -0.89 -7.84
C ALA A 128 0.39 -0.88 -8.40
N PRO A 129 0.78 -1.90 -9.20
CA PRO A 129 -0.04 -2.99 -9.73
C PRO A 129 -0.02 -4.26 -8.85
N SER A 130 -0.96 -5.17 -9.11
CA SER A 130 -0.77 -6.58 -8.76
C SER A 130 0.32 -7.19 -9.67
N ALA A 131 1.30 -7.82 -9.02
CA ALA A 131 2.41 -8.56 -9.61
C ALA A 131 2.27 -10.08 -9.34
N ASP A 132 1.09 -10.50 -8.90
CA ASP A 132 0.81 -11.89 -8.58
C ASP A 132 0.71 -12.71 -9.88
N VAL A 133 1.44 -13.82 -9.97
CA VAL A 133 1.31 -14.77 -11.09
C VAL A 133 0.12 -15.67 -10.83
N ASN A 134 -0.96 -15.54 -11.62
CA ASN A 134 -2.19 -16.30 -11.43
C ASN A 134 -2.06 -17.75 -11.94
N ALA A 135 -1.17 -18.51 -11.29
CA ALA A 135 -0.83 -19.89 -11.63
C ALA A 135 -1.96 -20.86 -11.29
N ASN A 136 -2.78 -20.55 -10.28
CA ASN A 136 -3.96 -21.32 -9.93
C ASN A 136 -5.21 -20.76 -10.65
N PRO A 137 -5.83 -21.51 -11.58
CA PRO A 137 -7.04 -21.06 -12.26
C PRO A 137 -8.24 -20.89 -11.32
N ASP A 138 -8.24 -21.57 -10.16
CA ASP A 138 -9.29 -21.49 -9.14
C ASP A 138 -9.02 -20.39 -8.09
N ASN A 139 -8.02 -19.51 -8.31
CA ASN A 139 -7.69 -18.44 -7.37
C ASN A 139 -8.88 -17.46 -7.23
N PRO A 140 -9.48 -17.32 -6.03
CA PRO A 140 -10.69 -16.52 -5.86
C PRO A 140 -10.41 -15.02 -5.67
N VAL A 141 -9.16 -14.62 -5.44
CA VAL A 141 -8.80 -13.25 -5.02
C VAL A 141 -8.06 -12.48 -6.11
N ILE A 142 -7.14 -13.13 -6.82
CA ILE A 142 -6.32 -12.50 -7.86
C ILE A 142 -7.04 -12.58 -9.19
N GLY A 143 -7.17 -13.76 -9.80
CA GLY A 143 -7.92 -13.95 -11.05
C GLY A 143 -7.58 -12.90 -12.10
N VAL A 144 -8.56 -12.08 -12.49
CA VAL A 144 -8.42 -11.05 -13.52
C VAL A 144 -7.57 -9.83 -13.10
N ARG A 145 -7.21 -9.73 -11.82
CA ARG A 145 -6.29 -8.70 -11.30
C ARG A 145 -4.83 -9.01 -11.61
N SER A 146 -4.50 -10.24 -12.01
CA SER A 146 -3.17 -10.55 -12.55
C SER A 146 -3.11 -10.27 -14.05
N PHE A 147 -1.93 -9.92 -14.56
CA PHE A 147 -1.68 -9.90 -15.99
C PHE A 147 -1.76 -11.30 -16.63
N GLY A 148 -1.58 -12.38 -15.88
CA GLY A 148 -1.75 -13.74 -16.38
C GLY A 148 -1.07 -14.81 -15.55
N ALA A 149 -0.97 -16.02 -16.12
CA ALA A 149 -0.38 -17.18 -15.46
C ALA A 149 1.12 -17.38 -15.80
N ALA A 150 1.66 -16.63 -16.77
CA ALA A 150 3.05 -16.74 -17.19
C ALA A 150 3.94 -15.72 -16.46
N THR A 151 5.00 -16.19 -15.81
CA THR A 151 5.90 -15.36 -14.98
C THR A 151 6.52 -14.21 -15.74
N ASP A 152 7.05 -14.46 -16.95
CA ASP A 152 7.70 -13.46 -17.79
C ASP A 152 6.73 -12.40 -18.30
N LEU A 153 5.47 -12.79 -18.56
CA LEU A 153 4.37 -11.90 -18.90
C LEU A 153 4.07 -10.96 -17.74
N VAL A 154 3.80 -11.51 -16.56
CA VAL A 154 3.48 -10.70 -15.38
C VAL A 154 4.64 -9.76 -15.06
N ALA A 155 5.89 -10.22 -15.11
CA ALA A 155 7.06 -9.40 -14.81
C ALA A 155 7.21 -8.18 -15.74
N ARG A 156 7.07 -8.35 -17.06
CA ARG A 156 7.21 -7.22 -18.02
C ARG A 156 6.07 -6.21 -17.90
N HIS A 157 4.85 -6.68 -17.65
CA HIS A 157 3.69 -5.81 -17.46
C HIS A 157 3.73 -5.06 -16.11
N THR A 158 4.16 -5.73 -15.04
CA THR A 158 4.38 -5.09 -13.73
C THR A 158 5.39 -3.94 -13.85
N ALA A 159 6.53 -4.17 -14.50
CA ALA A 159 7.53 -3.11 -14.72
C ALA A 159 6.96 -1.94 -15.53
N ALA A 160 6.26 -2.23 -16.63
CA ALA A 160 5.63 -1.21 -17.47
C ALA A 160 4.59 -0.36 -16.71
N TRP A 161 3.77 -1.00 -15.86
CA TRP A 161 2.81 -0.29 -15.02
C TRP A 161 3.51 0.63 -14.02
N VAL A 162 4.52 0.12 -13.30
CA VAL A 162 5.30 0.91 -12.33
C VAL A 162 5.92 2.14 -13.01
N GLU A 163 6.54 1.97 -14.17
CA GLU A 163 7.12 3.09 -14.93
C GLU A 163 6.05 4.11 -15.38
N GLY A 164 4.91 3.62 -15.88
CA GLY A 164 3.82 4.46 -16.38
C GLY A 164 3.20 5.31 -15.27
N LEU A 165 2.78 4.66 -14.19
CA LEU A 165 2.16 5.30 -13.03
C LEU A 165 3.11 6.30 -12.37
N GLN A 166 4.37 5.92 -12.11
CA GLN A 166 5.33 6.79 -11.44
C GLN A 166 5.79 7.97 -12.30
N SER A 167 5.64 7.89 -13.64
CA SER A 167 5.95 9.02 -14.53
C SER A 167 5.06 10.24 -14.31
N THR A 168 3.93 10.10 -13.59
CA THR A 168 3.03 11.21 -13.24
C THR A 168 3.23 11.74 -11.83
N GLY A 169 4.24 11.24 -11.10
CA GLY A 169 4.49 11.62 -9.71
C GLY A 169 3.64 10.87 -8.67
N VAL A 170 2.86 9.87 -9.08
CA VAL A 170 2.13 8.97 -8.18
C VAL A 170 3.03 7.79 -7.80
N ALA A 171 3.21 7.52 -6.52
CA ALA A 171 4.00 6.39 -6.07
C ALA A 171 3.27 5.06 -6.35
N ALA A 172 3.93 4.14 -7.07
CA ALA A 172 3.40 2.79 -7.27
C ALA A 172 3.69 1.91 -6.04
N CYS A 173 2.77 0.98 -5.75
CA CYS A 173 2.93 -0.03 -4.73
C CYS A 173 2.70 -1.42 -5.32
N THR A 174 3.77 -2.17 -5.51
CA THR A 174 3.69 -3.51 -6.10
C THR A 174 3.16 -4.51 -5.08
N LYS A 175 2.17 -5.34 -5.44
CA LYS A 175 1.51 -6.25 -4.50
C LYS A 175 1.18 -7.63 -5.10
N HIS A 176 0.97 -8.69 -4.33
CA HIS A 176 1.05 -8.77 -2.87
C HIS A 176 2.22 -9.69 -2.50
N PHE A 177 3.30 -9.14 -1.98
CA PHE A 177 4.55 -9.86 -1.73
C PHE A 177 4.40 -10.93 -0.64
N PRO A 178 4.95 -12.16 -0.81
CA PRO A 178 5.84 -12.60 -1.89
C PRO A 178 5.15 -13.15 -3.15
N GLY A 179 3.82 -13.05 -3.25
CA GLY A 179 3.00 -13.51 -4.37
C GLY A 179 1.76 -14.23 -3.86
N HIS A 180 0.56 -13.84 -4.29
CA HIS A 180 -0.74 -14.37 -3.83
C HIS A 180 -1.45 -15.22 -4.91
N GLY A 181 -0.84 -15.37 -6.08
CA GLY A 181 -1.49 -15.92 -7.27
C GLY A 181 -1.72 -17.44 -7.30
N ASP A 182 -1.16 -18.19 -6.35
CA ASP A 182 -1.33 -19.66 -6.22
C ASP A 182 -2.19 -20.09 -5.01
N THR A 183 -2.94 -19.17 -4.40
CA THR A 183 -3.81 -19.48 -3.25
C THR A 183 -5.16 -20.02 -3.69
N ASN A 184 -5.69 -21.02 -2.97
CA ASN A 184 -7.04 -21.57 -3.16
C ASN A 184 -8.02 -21.22 -2.03
N VAL A 185 -7.62 -20.36 -1.09
CA VAL A 185 -8.42 -19.85 0.03
C VAL A 185 -8.38 -18.33 0.01
N ASP A 186 -9.52 -17.69 0.20
CA ASP A 186 -9.62 -16.24 0.31
C ASP A 186 -9.10 -15.76 1.68
N SER A 187 -8.15 -14.82 1.66
CA SER A 187 -7.54 -14.18 2.84
C SER A 187 -8.55 -13.42 3.72
N HIS A 188 -9.72 -13.08 3.16
CA HIS A 188 -10.82 -12.49 3.92
C HIS A 188 -11.51 -13.49 4.86
N HIS A 189 -11.30 -14.81 4.67
CA HIS A 189 -12.01 -15.87 5.41
C HIS A 189 -11.11 -16.72 6.32
N ALA A 190 -9.89 -17.04 5.88
CA ALA A 190 -8.87 -17.74 6.66
C ALA A 190 -7.47 -17.37 6.13
N VAL A 191 -6.40 -17.72 6.85
CA VAL A 191 -5.02 -17.48 6.36
C VAL A 191 -4.77 -18.37 5.13
N PRO A 192 -4.62 -17.82 3.92
CA PRO A 192 -4.29 -18.62 2.75
C PRO A 192 -2.88 -19.16 2.88
N ARG A 193 -2.62 -20.30 2.25
CA ARG A 193 -1.31 -20.93 2.24
C ARG A 193 -0.86 -21.16 0.80
N ILE A 194 0.42 -20.93 0.53
CA ILE A 194 1.07 -21.31 -0.72
C ILE A 194 1.99 -22.49 -0.44
N ASP A 195 1.67 -23.62 -1.06
CA ASP A 195 2.27 -24.94 -0.79
C ASP A 195 3.19 -25.42 -1.90
N VAL A 196 3.98 -24.50 -2.43
CA VAL A 196 5.05 -24.81 -3.36
C VAL A 196 6.41 -24.83 -2.67
N ASP A 197 7.36 -25.51 -3.29
CA ASP A 197 8.75 -25.50 -2.82
C ASP A 197 9.43 -24.14 -3.05
N ALA A 198 10.59 -23.95 -2.41
CA ALA A 198 11.34 -22.71 -2.50
C ALA A 198 11.80 -22.39 -3.93
N ASP A 199 12.19 -23.40 -4.72
CA ASP A 199 12.65 -23.19 -6.10
C ASP A 199 11.52 -22.62 -6.96
N THR A 200 10.31 -23.19 -6.84
CA THR A 200 9.11 -22.69 -7.51
C THR A 200 8.82 -21.24 -7.12
N LEU A 201 8.86 -20.90 -5.83
CA LEU A 201 8.68 -19.51 -5.38
C LEU A 201 9.66 -18.55 -6.04
N TYR A 202 10.93 -18.95 -6.12
CA TYR A 202 11.98 -18.09 -6.67
C TYR A 202 11.89 -17.94 -8.18
N GLU A 203 11.43 -18.97 -8.88
CA GLU A 203 11.32 -19.01 -10.33
C GLU A 203 9.98 -18.48 -10.86
N ARG A 204 8.92 -18.46 -10.04
CA ARG A 204 7.56 -18.07 -10.48
C ARG A 204 7.01 -16.85 -9.75
N GLU A 205 7.01 -16.84 -8.43
CA GLU A 205 6.40 -15.76 -7.64
C GLU A 205 7.26 -14.50 -7.56
N LEU A 206 8.57 -14.66 -7.34
CA LEU A 206 9.48 -13.53 -7.12
C LEU A 206 9.89 -12.72 -8.36
N PRO A 207 9.97 -13.27 -9.60
CA PRO A 207 10.46 -12.50 -10.74
C PRO A 207 9.67 -11.23 -11.05
N PRO A 208 8.32 -11.16 -10.94
CA PRO A 208 7.59 -9.91 -11.08
C PRO A 208 7.99 -8.83 -10.05
N PHE A 209 8.26 -9.23 -8.80
CA PHE A 209 8.77 -8.29 -7.79
C PHE A 209 10.20 -7.84 -8.09
N ARG A 210 11.08 -8.72 -8.59
CA ARG A 210 12.41 -8.32 -9.05
C ARG A 210 12.32 -7.31 -10.19
N ALA A 211 11.40 -7.51 -11.14
CA ALA A 211 11.15 -6.57 -12.23
C ALA A 211 10.62 -5.21 -11.73
N ALA A 212 9.70 -5.23 -10.76
CA ALA A 212 9.18 -4.01 -10.13
C ALA A 212 10.26 -3.21 -9.38
N ILE A 213 11.15 -3.91 -8.65
CA ILE A 213 12.28 -3.29 -7.94
C ILE A 213 13.25 -2.66 -8.97
N ALA A 214 13.55 -3.37 -10.06
CA ALA A 214 14.39 -2.85 -11.14
C ALA A 214 13.75 -1.63 -11.84
N ALA A 215 12.42 -1.61 -11.98
CA ALA A 215 11.64 -0.48 -12.47
C ALA A 215 11.52 0.68 -11.46
N GLY A 216 12.03 0.50 -10.24
CA GLY A 216 12.07 1.53 -9.20
C GLY A 216 10.75 1.74 -8.47
N THR A 217 9.97 0.67 -8.24
CA THR A 217 8.72 0.75 -7.46
C THR A 217 8.96 1.41 -6.10
N ARG A 218 8.14 2.41 -5.75
CA ARG A 218 8.30 3.20 -4.51
C ARG A 218 7.82 2.49 -3.26
N ALA A 219 6.86 1.59 -3.39
CA ALA A 219 6.36 0.77 -2.30
C ALA A 219 6.16 -0.70 -2.73
N VAL A 220 6.18 -1.60 -1.74
CA VAL A 220 5.77 -3.00 -1.90
C VAL A 220 4.78 -3.34 -0.80
N MET A 221 3.63 -3.90 -1.17
CA MET A 221 2.62 -4.35 -0.22
C MET A 221 2.82 -5.84 0.08
N SER A 222 2.84 -6.21 1.36
CA SER A 222 2.92 -7.61 1.80
C SER A 222 1.57 -8.30 1.87
N ALA A 223 1.55 -9.62 1.71
CA ALA A 223 0.35 -10.44 1.73
C ALA A 223 0.19 -11.19 3.07
N HIS A 224 -1.06 -11.32 3.52
CA HIS A 224 -1.43 -12.10 4.72
C HIS A 224 -1.50 -13.61 4.46
N ILE A 225 -0.48 -14.15 3.78
CA ILE A 225 -0.42 -15.56 3.34
C ILE A 225 0.70 -16.29 4.06
N LEU A 226 0.45 -17.54 4.45
CA LEU A 226 1.48 -18.42 4.97
C LEU A 226 2.25 -19.05 3.81
N VAL A 227 3.58 -18.98 3.85
CA VAL A 227 4.45 -19.54 2.79
C VAL A 227 5.47 -20.47 3.46
N PRO A 228 5.12 -21.73 3.76
CA PRO A 228 5.92 -22.60 4.61
C PRO A 228 7.35 -22.86 4.12
N ALA A 229 7.59 -22.79 2.82
CA ALA A 229 8.93 -22.87 2.25
C ALA A 229 9.85 -21.70 2.65
N LEU A 230 9.27 -20.57 3.06
CA LEU A 230 9.99 -19.40 3.57
C LEU A 230 9.85 -19.29 5.10
N ASP A 231 8.63 -19.35 5.61
CA ASP A 231 8.27 -19.27 7.03
C ASP A 231 6.99 -20.07 7.29
N ALA A 232 7.11 -21.15 8.08
CA ALA A 232 6.01 -22.06 8.38
C ALA A 232 5.09 -21.58 9.51
N ASP A 233 5.53 -20.59 10.28
CA ASP A 233 4.85 -20.16 11.51
C ASP A 233 4.12 -18.82 11.33
N ARG A 234 4.60 -17.96 10.42
CA ARG A 234 4.07 -16.60 10.26
C ARG A 234 3.66 -16.27 8.84
N PRO A 235 2.52 -15.59 8.63
CA PRO A 235 2.17 -15.07 7.32
C PRO A 235 3.18 -14.02 6.86
N GLY A 236 3.28 -13.80 5.56
CA GLY A 236 4.24 -12.88 4.92
C GLY A 236 4.33 -11.52 5.61
N THR A 237 3.18 -10.90 5.88
CA THR A 237 3.08 -9.61 6.60
C THR A 237 3.72 -9.59 7.99
N LEU A 238 3.75 -10.73 8.69
CA LEU A 238 4.29 -10.84 10.05
C LEU A 238 5.64 -11.57 10.10
N SER A 239 6.19 -11.98 8.96
CA SER A 239 7.40 -12.76 8.89
C SER A 239 8.62 -11.87 8.66
N ARG A 240 9.50 -11.81 9.67
CA ARG A 240 10.80 -11.13 9.52
C ARG A 240 11.67 -11.80 8.45
N ARG A 241 11.56 -13.12 8.29
CA ARG A 241 12.27 -13.87 7.24
C ARG A 241 11.87 -13.36 5.85
N ILE A 242 10.58 -13.07 5.64
CA ILE A 242 10.04 -12.62 4.35
C ILE A 242 10.25 -11.12 4.14
N LEU A 243 9.83 -10.24 5.07
CA LEU A 243 9.92 -8.79 4.86
C LEU A 243 11.35 -8.25 4.99
N THR A 244 12.09 -8.70 5.99
CA THR A 244 13.47 -8.25 6.19
C THR A 244 14.45 -9.14 5.42
N GLY A 245 14.44 -10.45 5.68
CA GLY A 245 15.44 -11.36 5.09
C GLY A 245 15.35 -11.47 3.56
N LEU A 246 14.16 -11.71 3.02
CA LEU A 246 13.98 -11.87 1.58
C LEU A 246 13.86 -10.51 0.88
N LEU A 247 12.88 -9.68 1.24
CA LEU A 247 12.61 -8.44 0.50
C LEU A 247 13.70 -7.36 0.71
N ARG A 248 14.00 -7.00 1.96
CA ARG A 248 14.96 -5.91 2.27
C ARG A 248 16.41 -6.33 1.99
N GLU A 249 16.82 -7.52 2.43
CA GLU A 249 18.22 -7.97 2.38
C GLU A 249 18.55 -8.67 1.05
N GLU A 250 17.87 -9.76 0.71
CA GLU A 250 18.23 -10.57 -0.47
C GLU A 250 17.84 -9.89 -1.80
N LEU A 251 16.61 -9.38 -1.90
CA LEU A 251 16.16 -8.63 -3.08
C LEU A 251 16.67 -7.18 -3.08
N GLY A 252 17.27 -6.72 -1.98
CA GLY A 252 17.88 -5.40 -1.85
C GLY A 252 16.88 -4.24 -1.85
N TYR A 253 15.59 -4.48 -1.60
CA TYR A 253 14.56 -3.45 -1.72
C TYR A 253 14.65 -2.38 -0.63
N GLN A 254 14.94 -1.13 -0.99
CA GLN A 254 15.10 -0.02 -0.04
C GLN A 254 13.90 0.94 0.03
N GLY A 255 12.80 0.67 -0.69
CA GLY A 255 11.61 1.52 -0.63
C GLY A 255 10.70 1.22 0.58
N LEU A 256 9.46 1.71 0.52
CA LEU A 256 8.48 1.56 1.60
C LEU A 256 7.84 0.17 1.57
N ILE A 257 7.85 -0.55 2.69
CA ILE A 257 7.08 -1.80 2.84
C ILE A 257 5.76 -1.45 3.53
N VAL A 258 4.63 -1.71 2.87
CA VAL A 258 3.28 -1.51 3.43
C VAL A 258 2.61 -2.86 3.65
N THR A 259 1.77 -2.98 4.67
CA THR A 259 0.93 -4.18 4.85
C THR A 259 -0.27 -4.15 3.93
N ASP A 260 -0.82 -5.32 3.58
CA ASP A 260 -2.24 -5.39 3.20
C ASP A 260 -3.14 -5.03 4.41
N GLY A 261 -4.45 -4.88 4.21
CA GLY A 261 -5.40 -4.41 5.23
C GLY A 261 -5.34 -5.22 6.53
N MET A 262 -4.88 -4.62 7.63
CA MET A 262 -4.64 -5.35 8.88
C MET A 262 -5.91 -5.81 9.59
N GLU A 263 -7.07 -5.23 9.26
CA GLU A 263 -8.37 -5.68 9.74
C GLU A 263 -8.81 -7.02 9.15
N MET A 264 -8.16 -7.49 8.08
CA MET A 264 -8.49 -8.77 7.45
C MET A 264 -8.36 -9.92 8.45
N ARG A 265 -9.29 -10.88 8.36
CA ARG A 265 -9.47 -11.94 9.36
C ARG A 265 -8.23 -12.81 9.54
N ALA A 266 -7.42 -12.99 8.48
CA ALA A 266 -6.15 -13.70 8.54
C ALA A 266 -5.23 -13.18 9.66
N ILE A 267 -5.23 -11.86 9.88
CA ILE A 267 -4.45 -11.22 10.94
C ILE A 267 -5.32 -10.94 12.17
N SER A 268 -6.39 -10.16 12.01
CA SER A 268 -7.18 -9.66 13.15
C SER A 268 -7.83 -10.79 13.97
N GLY A 269 -8.24 -11.87 13.31
CA GLY A 269 -8.84 -13.03 13.97
C GLY A 269 -7.85 -13.97 14.66
N THR A 270 -6.57 -13.94 14.27
CA THR A 270 -5.54 -14.87 14.76
C THR A 270 -4.63 -14.21 15.79
N TYR A 271 -4.21 -12.97 15.53
CA TYR A 271 -3.23 -12.24 16.34
C TYR A 271 -3.84 -11.07 17.12
N GLY A 272 -5.07 -10.67 16.78
CA GLY A 272 -5.63 -9.38 17.21
C GLY A 272 -5.07 -8.24 16.36
N LEU A 273 -5.86 -7.18 16.19
CA LEU A 273 -5.49 -6.08 15.31
C LEU A 273 -4.30 -5.30 15.87
N GLU A 274 -4.36 -4.89 17.13
CA GLU A 274 -3.32 -4.09 17.80
C GLU A 274 -1.98 -4.83 17.84
N HIS A 275 -1.99 -6.09 18.28
CA HIS A 275 -0.76 -6.89 18.34
C HIS A 275 -0.24 -7.26 16.95
N GLY A 276 -1.14 -7.54 15.98
CA GLY A 276 -0.76 -7.75 14.58
C GLY A 276 0.01 -6.58 13.98
N VAL A 277 -0.39 -5.34 14.28
CA VAL A 277 0.31 -4.12 13.84
C VAL A 277 1.72 -4.02 14.43
N VAL A 278 1.87 -4.31 15.73
CA VAL A 278 3.20 -4.35 16.38
C VAL A 278 4.09 -5.40 15.71
N LEU A 279 3.57 -6.61 15.49
CA LEU A 279 4.29 -7.70 14.83
C LEU A 279 4.70 -7.34 13.39
N ALA A 280 3.85 -6.67 12.63
CA ALA A 280 4.15 -6.26 11.25
C ALA A 280 5.31 -5.25 11.21
N ILE A 281 5.29 -4.22 12.06
CA ILE A 281 6.39 -3.25 12.15
C ILE A 281 7.69 -3.95 12.60
N ALA A 282 7.60 -4.86 13.58
CA ALA A 282 8.74 -5.65 14.05
C ALA A 282 9.31 -6.60 12.98
N ALA A 283 8.46 -7.12 12.08
CA ALA A 283 8.85 -7.97 10.96
C ALA A 283 9.58 -7.21 9.84
N GLY A 284 9.32 -5.90 9.71
CA GLY A 284 9.96 -5.04 8.72
C GLY A 284 9.02 -4.18 7.90
N ALA A 285 7.70 -4.23 8.15
CA ALA A 285 6.77 -3.26 7.55
C ALA A 285 7.09 -1.84 8.03
N ASP A 286 6.90 -0.87 7.16
CA ASP A 286 7.12 0.56 7.39
C ASP A 286 5.80 1.33 7.53
N ALA A 287 4.76 0.86 6.82
CA ALA A 287 3.43 1.45 6.83
C ALA A 287 2.34 0.38 7.02
N ILE A 288 1.25 0.79 7.67
CA ILE A 288 0.13 -0.07 8.05
C ILE A 288 -1.11 0.37 7.29
N CYS A 289 -1.59 -0.48 6.38
CA CYS A 289 -2.89 -0.31 5.75
C CYS A 289 -3.99 -0.71 6.74
N VAL A 290 -4.92 0.22 7.00
CA VAL A 290 -6.12 -0.05 7.80
C VAL A 290 -7.28 0.82 7.31
N GLY A 291 -8.50 0.30 7.35
CA GLY A 291 -9.71 1.09 7.14
C GLY A 291 -10.44 0.84 5.85
N GLY A 292 -10.25 -0.30 5.21
CA GLY A 292 -11.25 -0.90 4.34
C GLY A 292 -12.55 -1.18 5.09
N GLY A 293 -12.46 -1.67 6.33
CA GLY A 293 -13.60 -1.88 7.23
C GLY A 293 -13.62 -0.99 8.49
N LEU A 294 -12.52 -0.96 9.24
CA LEU A 294 -12.42 -0.23 10.52
C LEU A 294 -11.81 1.16 10.31
N CYS A 295 -12.64 2.20 10.28
CA CYS A 295 -12.24 3.52 9.80
C CYS A 295 -12.62 4.69 10.73
N ASP A 296 -12.77 4.41 12.04
CA ASP A 296 -13.06 5.42 13.06
C ASP A 296 -11.80 5.91 13.81
N GLU A 297 -11.94 7.05 14.50
CA GLU A 297 -10.83 7.63 15.30
C GLU A 297 -10.36 6.68 16.40
N ALA A 298 -11.27 5.94 17.05
CA ALA A 298 -10.93 5.06 18.16
C ALA A 298 -9.98 3.93 17.73
N THR A 299 -10.21 3.37 16.54
CA THR A 299 -9.33 2.38 15.91
C THR A 299 -7.92 2.95 15.75
N VAL A 300 -7.79 4.13 15.13
CA VAL A 300 -6.47 4.78 14.90
C VAL A 300 -5.74 5.06 16.22
N LEU A 301 -6.46 5.54 17.24
CA LEU A 301 -5.90 5.78 18.56
C LEU A 301 -5.44 4.48 19.24
N GLY A 302 -6.23 3.40 19.13
CA GLY A 302 -5.88 2.08 19.64
C GLY A 302 -4.60 1.53 19.03
N LEU A 303 -4.45 1.61 17.70
CA LEU A 303 -3.23 1.15 17.01
C LEU A 303 -2.00 1.97 17.40
N ARG A 304 -2.16 3.29 17.45
CA ARG A 304 -1.11 4.20 17.93
C ARG A 304 -0.67 3.83 19.33
N ASP A 305 -1.63 3.65 20.25
CA ASP A 305 -1.34 3.36 21.66
C ASP A 305 -0.69 1.99 21.83
N ALA A 306 -1.08 1.00 21.02
CA ALA A 306 -0.43 -0.31 20.98
C ALA A 306 1.05 -0.23 20.56
N LEU A 307 1.36 0.53 19.51
CA LEU A 307 2.74 0.77 19.07
C LEU A 307 3.56 1.48 20.16
N VAL A 308 3.00 2.54 20.77
CA VAL A 308 3.65 3.27 21.87
C VAL A 308 3.90 2.35 23.07
N ALA A 309 2.92 1.52 23.44
CA ALA A 309 3.04 0.59 24.55
C ALA A 309 4.10 -0.48 24.29
N ALA A 310 4.13 -1.05 23.08
CA ALA A 310 5.12 -2.04 22.67
C ALA A 310 6.55 -1.48 22.70
N VAL A 311 6.74 -0.21 22.33
CA VAL A 311 8.06 0.44 22.46
C VAL A 311 8.44 0.64 23.92
N ARG A 312 7.52 1.15 24.75
CA ARG A 312 7.76 1.38 26.17
C ARG A 312 8.02 0.10 26.96
N SER A 313 7.43 -1.03 26.55
CA SER A 313 7.66 -2.34 27.17
C SER A 313 8.93 -3.03 26.69
N GLY A 314 9.51 -2.59 25.56
CA GLY A 314 10.66 -3.21 24.91
C GLY A 314 10.32 -4.35 23.95
N GLU A 315 9.04 -4.61 23.68
CA GLU A 315 8.59 -5.58 22.66
C GLU A 315 8.96 -5.12 21.24
N LEU A 316 8.86 -3.83 20.98
CA LEU A 316 9.27 -3.20 19.72
C LEU A 316 10.44 -2.23 19.97
N PRO A 317 11.61 -2.41 19.33
CA PRO A 317 12.68 -1.43 19.43
C PRO A 317 12.24 -0.04 18.92
N GLU A 318 12.48 1.02 19.69
CA GLU A 318 12.11 2.40 19.30
C GLU A 318 12.72 2.80 17.94
N GLU A 319 13.98 2.41 17.71
CA GLU A 319 14.68 2.64 16.45
C GLU A 319 13.96 2.01 15.24
N ARG A 320 13.33 0.84 15.43
CA ARG A 320 12.57 0.18 14.36
C ARG A 320 11.36 1.01 13.97
N LEU A 321 10.60 1.52 14.95
CA LEU A 321 9.44 2.38 14.68
C LEU A 321 9.88 3.72 14.05
N SER A 322 10.99 4.29 14.52
CA SER A 322 11.50 5.55 13.98
C SER A 322 11.99 5.40 12.53
N ASP A 323 12.67 4.30 12.18
CA ASP A 323 13.05 3.99 10.78
C ASP A 323 11.82 3.83 9.88
N ALA A 324 10.80 3.08 10.34
CA ALA A 324 9.53 2.93 9.61
C ALA A 324 8.87 4.31 9.35
N ALA A 325 8.75 5.14 10.39
CA ALA A 325 8.19 6.48 10.27
C ALA A 325 9.03 7.39 9.36
N ALA A 326 10.36 7.25 9.36
CA ALA A 326 11.25 8.00 8.49
C ALA A 326 11.03 7.65 7.01
N ARG A 327 10.84 6.37 6.68
CA ARG A 327 10.54 5.88 5.33
C ARG A 327 9.20 6.37 4.80
N VAL A 328 8.16 6.40 5.65
CA VAL A 328 6.86 7.00 5.28
C VAL A 328 7.04 8.49 4.93
N ARG A 329 7.77 9.23 5.77
CA ARG A 329 8.04 10.65 5.53
C ARG A 329 8.93 10.90 4.31
N GLU A 330 9.82 9.98 3.97
CA GLU A 330 10.62 10.05 2.76
C GLU A 330 9.76 9.92 1.51
N LEU A 331 8.85 8.95 1.48
CA LEU A 331 7.89 8.83 0.38
C LEU A 331 6.99 10.07 0.28
N ALA A 332 6.52 10.58 1.43
CA ALA A 332 5.74 11.82 1.51
C ALA A 332 6.47 13.00 0.85
N ARG A 333 7.75 13.21 1.18
CA ARG A 333 8.60 14.23 0.55
C ARG A 333 8.78 14.02 -0.94
N TRP A 334 9.08 12.78 -1.37
CA TRP A 334 9.25 12.45 -2.79
C TRP A 334 8.02 12.82 -3.62
N THR A 335 6.81 12.48 -3.13
CA THR A 335 5.58 12.84 -3.85
C THR A 335 5.30 14.35 -3.84
N ALA A 336 5.64 15.05 -2.75
CA ALA A 336 5.47 16.50 -2.64
C ALA A 336 6.39 17.27 -3.59
N GLU A 337 7.64 16.82 -3.75
CA GLU A 337 8.61 17.37 -4.71
C GLU A 337 8.13 17.19 -6.15
N GLY A 338 7.64 15.99 -6.50
CA GLY A 338 7.06 15.71 -7.83
C GLY A 338 5.89 16.64 -8.17
N ARG A 339 5.00 16.90 -7.20
CA ARG A 339 3.87 17.82 -7.37
C ARG A 339 4.29 19.28 -7.60
N ARG A 340 5.30 19.76 -6.85
CA ARG A 340 5.82 21.14 -7.03
C ARG A 340 6.48 21.30 -8.40
N GLY A 341 7.28 20.32 -8.82
CA GLY A 341 7.88 20.33 -10.17
C GLY A 341 6.85 20.33 -11.30
N ALA A 342 5.70 19.65 -11.12
CA ALA A 342 4.61 19.69 -12.11
C ALA A 342 3.88 21.04 -12.14
N ALA A 343 3.72 21.70 -11.00
CA ALA A 343 3.08 23.02 -10.92
C ALA A 343 3.94 24.13 -11.57
N ASP A 344 5.27 24.03 -11.47
CA ASP A 344 6.21 24.99 -12.06
C ASP A 344 6.35 24.85 -13.60
N VAL A 345 5.87 23.74 -14.18
CA VAL A 345 5.95 23.42 -15.62
C VAL A 345 4.62 23.63 -16.35
N ALA A 346 3.53 23.94 -15.64
CA ALA A 346 2.26 24.29 -16.28
C ALA A 346 2.44 25.57 -17.14
N PRO A 347 2.05 25.57 -18.44
CA PRO A 347 2.15 26.77 -19.25
C PRO A 347 1.24 27.86 -18.68
N GLU A 348 1.76 29.08 -18.56
CA GLU A 348 0.91 30.26 -18.35
C GLU A 348 -0.18 30.32 -19.44
N PRO A 349 -1.39 30.79 -19.09
CA PRO A 349 -2.61 30.62 -19.88
C PRO A 349 -2.57 31.19 -21.31
#